data_AF-A0A0D0DAN7-F1
#
_entry.id   AF-A0A0D0DAN7-F1
#
_cell.length_a   1.000
_cell.length_b   1.000
_cell.length_c   1.000
_cell.angle_alpha   90.00
_cell.angle_beta   90.00
_cell.angle_gamma   90.00
#
_symmetry.space_group_name_H-M   'P 1'
#
loop_
_entity.id
_entity.type
_entity.pdbx_description
1 polymer ?
#
loop_
_entity_poly.entity_id
_entity_poly.type
_entity_poly.pdbx_seq_one_letter_code
_entity_poly.pdbx_strand_id
1 'polypeptide(L)' 'MSDIIAEYMVNQFLETIGQPTQPTPALHDTSILLSVVFKADQIVWSMAKAYENQRTFPINI' A
#
# COMPACT_ATOMS: atom_id res chain seq x y z
N MET A 1 9.73 13.27 0.07
CA MET A 1 9.53 12.32 -1.05
C MET A 1 9.38 10.88 -0.59
N SER A 2 10.42 10.25 0.00
CA SER A 2 10.37 8.83 0.42
C SER A 2 9.31 8.54 1.48
N ASP A 3 9.10 9.48 2.41
CA ASP A 3 8.12 9.35 3.50
C ASP A 3 6.66 9.38 2.99
N ILE A 4 6.38 10.25 2.00
CA ILE A 4 5.06 10.42 1.39
C ILE A 4 4.62 9.16 0.63
N ILE A 5 5.55 8.53 -0.11
CA ILE A 5 5.25 7.29 -0.85
C ILE A 5 5.07 6.12 0.11
N ALA A 6 5.85 6.05 1.19
CA ALA A 6 5.70 5.01 2.20
C ALA A 6 4.34 5.14 2.92
N GLU A 7 3.95 6.35 3.34
CA GLU A 7 2.67 6.61 3.97
C GLU A 7 1.49 6.32 3.02
N TYR A 8 1.62 6.68 1.74
CA TYR A 8 0.68 6.29 0.69
C TYR A 8 0.55 4.76 0.59
N MET A 9 1.65 4.03 0.46
CA MET A 9 1.64 2.57 0.33
C MET A 9 1.00 1.88 1.53
N VAL A 10 1.28 2.36 2.75
CA VAL A 10 0.66 1.83 3.98
C VAL A 10 -0.85 2.06 3.96
N ASN A 11 -1.29 3.29 3.66
CA ASN A 11 -2.73 3.59 3.60
C ASN A 11 -3.44 2.77 2.50
N GLN A 12 -2.87 2.67 1.30
CA GLN A 12 -3.45 1.86 0.22
C GLN A 12 -3.50 0.37 0.58
N PHE A 13 -2.48 -0.15 1.27
CA PHE A 13 -2.48 -1.53 1.74
C PHE A 13 -3.59 -1.79 2.75
N LEU A 14 -3.70 -0.93 3.78
CA LEU A 14 -4.74 -1.03 4.81
C LEU A 14 -6.14 -0.93 4.20
N GLU A 15 -6.36 0.00 3.26
CA GLU A 15 -7.62 0.11 2.52
C GLU A 15 -7.95 -1.17 1.76
N THR A 16 -6.96 -1.73 1.04
CA THR A 16 -7.13 -2.94 0.23
C THR A 16 -7.55 -4.15 1.08
N ILE A 17 -7.06 -4.25 2.32
CA ILE A 17 -7.40 -5.34 3.25
C ILE A 17 -8.61 -5.01 4.15
N GLY A 18 -9.27 -3.87 3.93
CA GLY A 18 -10.45 -3.44 4.68
C GLY A 18 -10.18 -2.98 6.11
N GLN A 19 -8.95 -2.54 6.41
CA GLN A 19 -8.61 -1.96 7.71
C GLN A 19 -8.82 -0.43 7.71
N PRO A 20 -9.08 0.17 8.90
CA PRO A 20 -9.18 1.61 9.03
C PRO A 20 -7.89 2.29 8.55
N THR A 21 -8.03 3.26 7.66
CA THR A 21 -6.91 4.08 7.17
C THR A 21 -6.85 5.41 7.91
N GLN A 22 -5.66 6.00 7.92
CA GLN A 22 -5.49 7.42 8.26
C GLN A 22 -5.85 8.25 7.02
N PRO A 23 -6.29 9.52 7.14
CA PRO A 23 -6.53 10.38 5.98
C PRO A 23 -5.34 10.35 5.01
N THR A 24 -5.61 9.84 3.80
CA THR A 24 -4.62 9.69 2.74
C THR A 24 -3.94 11.03 2.49
N PRO A 25 -2.60 11.12 2.59
CA PRO A 25 -1.88 12.30 2.17
C PRO A 25 -2.27 12.56 0.72
N ALA A 26 -2.87 13.72 0.47
CA ALA A 26 -3.21 14.10 -0.88
C ALA A 26 -1.87 14.15 -1.65
N LEU A 27 -1.67 13.27 -2.63
CA LEU A 27 -0.49 13.21 -3.51
C LEU A 27 -0.49 14.44 -4.44
N HIS A 28 -0.56 15.64 -3.85
CA HIS A 28 -0.59 16.94 -4.51
C HIS A 28 0.81 17.44 -4.87
N ASP A 29 1.85 16.65 -4.63
CA ASP A 29 3.16 16.92 -5.17
C ASP A 29 3.17 16.54 -6.66
N THR A 30 2.97 17.55 -7.51
CA THR A 30 3.09 17.49 -8.98
C THR A 30 4.48 17.04 -9.47
N SER A 31 5.43 16.83 -8.56
CA SER A 31 6.76 16.28 -8.80
C SER A 31 6.89 14.78 -8.50
N ILE A 32 5.86 14.13 -7.93
CA ILE A 32 5.84 12.67 -7.78
C ILE A 32 5.68 12.08 -9.18
N LEU A 33 6.72 11.42 -9.66
CA LEU A 33 6.71 10.75 -10.95
C LEU A 33 5.60 9.69 -10.96
N LEU A 34 4.67 9.74 -11.91
CA LEU A 34 3.55 8.79 -12.05
C LEU A 34 4.02 7.32 -12.01
N SER A 35 5.23 7.05 -12.51
CA SER A 35 5.83 5.72 -12.45
C SER A 35 6.17 5.24 -11.03
N VAL A 36 6.43 6.16 -10.09
CA VAL A 36 6.63 5.85 -8.67
C VAL A 36 5.32 5.43 -8.03
N VAL A 37 4.22 6.13 -8.32
CA VAL A 37 2.88 5.75 -7.84
C VAL A 37 2.47 4.40 -8.42
N PHE A 38 2.65 4.20 -9.73
CA PHE A 38 2.35 2.92 -10.36
C PHE A 38 3.15 1.75 -9.76
N LYS A 39 4.43 1.98 -9.42
CA LYS A 39 5.25 0.97 -8.75
C LYS A 39 4.80 0.71 -7.32
N ALA A 40 4.40 1.76 -6.59
CA ALA A 40 3.84 1.64 -5.24
C ALA A 40 2.57 0.79 -5.25
N ASP A 41 1.65 1.03 -6.19
CA ASP A 41 0.41 0.26 -6.34
C ASP A 41 0.66 -1.22 -6.63
N GLN A 42 1.61 -1.53 -7.50
CA GLN A 42 2.00 -2.92 -7.78
C GLN A 42 2.51 -3.65 -6.53
N ILE A 43 3.30 -2.96 -5.71
CA ILE A 43 3.84 -3.52 -4.46
C ILE A 43 2.69 -3.74 -3.47
N VAL A 44 1.82 -2.74 -3.28
CA VAL A 44 0.66 -2.81 -2.39
C VAL A 44 -0.22 -4.01 -2.75
N TRP A 45 -0.52 -4.18 -4.03
CA TRP A 45 -1.35 -5.30 -4.49
C TRP A 45 -0.68 -6.66 -4.24
N SER A 46 0.64 -6.75 -4.45
CA SER A 46 1.40 -7.96 -4.16
C SER A 46 1.40 -8.29 -2.67
N MET A 47 1.53 -7.27 -1.81
CA MET A 47 1.43 -7.42 -0.36
C MET A 47 0.04 -7.87 0.08
N ALA A 48 -1.02 -7.27 -0.47
CA ALA A 48 -2.40 -7.65 -0.17
C ALA A 48 -2.67 -9.12 -0.52
N LYS A 49 -2.22 -9.57 -1.69
CA LYS A 49 -2.28 -10.99 -2.07
C LYS A 49 -1.51 -11.90 -1.13
N ALA A 50 -0.29 -11.52 -0.75
CA ALA A 50 0.50 -12.29 0.20
C ALA A 50 -0.20 -12.39 1.56
N TYR A 51 -0.79 -11.30 2.03
CA TYR A 51 -1.56 -11.24 3.26
C TYR A 51 -2.82 -12.12 3.22
N GLU A 52 -3.57 -12.08 2.12
CA GLU A 52 -4.72 -12.98 1.91
C GLU A 52 -4.27 -14.45 1.97
N ASN A 53 -3.21 -14.80 1.24
CA ASN A 53 -2.67 -16.16 1.25
C ASN A 53 -2.24 -16.62 2.66
N GLN A 54 -1.64 -15.73 3.46
CA GLN A 54 -1.29 -16.01 4.86
C GLN A 54 -2.51 -16.18 5.76
N ARG A 55 -3.60 -15.44 5.53
CA ARG A 55 -4.87 -15.65 6.25
C ARG A 55 -5.53 -16.96 5.88
N THR A 56 -5.46 -17.37 4.61
CA THR A 56 -6.02 -18.63 4.13
C THR A 56 -5.22 -19.84 4.58
N PHE A 57 -3.88 -19.71 4.62
CA PHE A 57 -2.95 -20.74 5.08
C PHE A 57 -2.06 -20.17 6.18
N PRO A 58 -2.55 -20.08 7.43
CA PRO A 58 -1.73 -19.59 8.52
C PRO A 58 -0.54 -20.53 8.69
N ILE A 59 0.65 -20.02 8.37
CA ILE A 59 1.90 -20.71 8.67
C ILE A 59 2.02 -20.66 10.19
N ASN A 60 1.77 -21.79 10.83
CA ASN A 60 1.98 -21.95 12.26
C ASN A 60 3.50 -22.14 12.45
N ILE A 61 4.20 -21.05 12.80
CA ILE A 61 5.65 -21.03 13.09
C ILE A 61 5.85 -21.31 14.57
#